data_AF-A0A965JS18-F1
#
_entry.id   AF-A0A965JS18-F1
#
_cell.length_a   1.000
_cell.length_b   1.000
_cell.length_c   1.000
_cell.angle_alpha   90.00
_cell.angle_beta   90.00
_cell.angle_gamma   90.00
#
_symmetry.space_group_name_H-M   'P 1'
#
loop_
_entity.id
_entity.type
_entity.pdbx_description
1 polymer ?
#
loop_
_entity_poly.entity_id
_entity_poly.type
_entity_poly.pdbx_seq_one_letter_code
_entity_poly.pdbx_strand_id
1 'polypeptide(L)'
;GIKAGLGIEAGDGIKAGWGIKAGWGIKAGSGIEAGDGIKAGSGIEAGDGIKAGLGIEAGLGISAKTLSSKLRIFAGICLWRLPTKEEMQIKAELRKGIIAFGELIEPRKE
;
A
#
# COMPACT_ATOMS: atom_id res chain seq x y z
N GLY A 1 6.51 -9.63 -12.37
CA GLY A 1 6.30 -8.63 -11.31
C GLY A 1 6.88 -7.30 -11.74
N ILE A 2 6.54 -6.21 -11.05
CA ILE A 2 7.08 -4.87 -11.32
C ILE A 2 8.11 -4.55 -10.23
N LYS A 3 9.32 -4.11 -10.62
CA LYS A 3 10.38 -3.73 -9.67
C LYS A 3 11.02 -2.42 -10.10
N ALA A 4 10.97 -1.42 -9.22
CA ALA A 4 11.66 -0.14 -9.40
C ALA A 4 12.62 0.10 -8.23
N GLY A 5 13.84 0.58 -8.52
CA GLY A 5 14.80 0.97 -7.50
C GLY A 5 14.40 2.25 -6.76
N LEU A 6 13.63 3.11 -7.42
CA LEU A 6 13.10 4.37 -6.88
C LEU A 6 11.61 4.20 -6.57
N GLY A 7 10.76 5.11 -7.07
CA GLY A 7 9.30 5.00 -6.99
C GLY A 7 8.67 4.41 -8.24
N ILE A 8 7.39 4.06 -8.13
CA ILE A 8 6.52 3.75 -9.27
C ILE A 8 5.40 4.79 -9.26
N GLU A 9 5.23 5.50 -10.37
CA GLU A 9 4.13 6.45 -10.56
C GLU A 9 3.40 6.10 -11.84
N ALA A 10 2.08 5.98 -11.75
CA ALA A 10 1.19 5.78 -12.89
C ALA A 10 -0.01 6.73 -12.77
N GLY A 11 -0.33 7.44 -13.86
CA GLY A 11 -1.53 8.28 -13.92
C GLY A 11 -2.82 7.47 -13.81
N ASP A 12 -2.80 6.23 -14.29
CA ASP A 12 -3.92 5.29 -14.22
C ASP A 12 -3.68 4.21 -13.14
N GLY A 13 -4.04 2.96 -13.43
CA GLY A 13 -3.82 1.82 -12.54
C GLY A 13 -2.49 1.09 -12.78
N ILE A 14 -1.98 0.46 -11.74
CA ILE A 14 -0.81 -0.43 -11.80
C ILE A 14 -1.29 -1.86 -11.64
N LYS A 15 -1.00 -2.73 -12.61
CA LYS A 15 -1.35 -4.16 -12.56
C LYS A 15 -0.13 -5.04 -12.78
N ALA A 16 0.11 -5.97 -11.86
CA ALA A 16 1.15 -6.99 -11.97
C ALA A 16 0.57 -8.38 -11.68
N GLY A 17 0.86 -9.35 -12.55
CA GLY A 17 0.48 -10.75 -12.30
C GLY A 17 1.21 -11.42 -11.13
N TRP A 18 2.29 -10.81 -10.64
CA TRP A 18 3.11 -11.26 -9.50
C TRP A 18 3.18 -10.13 -8.47
N GLY A 19 4.30 -9.96 -7.77
CA GLY A 19 4.51 -8.84 -6.85
C GLY A 19 4.87 -7.50 -7.51
N ILE A 20 4.65 -6.42 -6.75
CA ILE A 20 5.10 -5.05 -7.05
C ILE A 20 6.07 -4.61 -5.95
N LYS A 21 7.26 -4.13 -6.33
CA LYS A 21 8.27 -3.64 -5.39
C LYS A 21 8.84 -2.29 -5.83
N ALA A 22 8.79 -1.30 -4.96
CA ALA A 22 9.45 0.00 -5.13
C ALA A 22 10.41 0.26 -3.96
N GLY A 23 11.56 0.86 -4.24
CA GLY A 23 12.51 1.28 -3.20
C GLY A 23 12.01 2.49 -2.40
N TRP A 24 11.21 3.36 -3.01
CA TRP A 24 10.58 4.52 -2.40
C TRP A 24 9.06 4.31 -2.30
N GLY A 25 8.25 5.14 -2.97
CA GLY A 25 6.80 5.05 -2.94
C GLY A 25 6.19 4.38 -4.17
N ILE A 26 4.91 4.02 -4.05
CA ILE A 26 4.07 3.61 -5.18
C ILE A 26 2.87 4.55 -5.22
N LYS A 27 2.63 5.18 -6.36
CA LYS A 27 1.49 6.07 -6.59
C LYS A 27 0.76 5.68 -7.87
N ALA A 28 -0.55 5.47 -7.76
CA ALA A 28 -1.43 5.20 -8.88
C ALA A 28 -2.65 6.13 -8.82
N GLY A 29 -3.00 6.78 -9.94
CA GLY A 29 -4.20 7.62 -9.99
C GLY A 29 -5.50 6.83 -9.88
N SER A 30 -5.51 5.55 -10.28
CA SER A 30 -6.64 4.64 -10.09
C SER A 30 -6.35 3.57 -9.03
N GLY A 31 -6.22 2.29 -9.41
CA GLY A 31 -5.99 1.18 -8.50
C GLY A 31 -4.63 0.50 -8.65
N ILE A 32 -4.22 -0.24 -7.63
CA ILE A 32 -3.01 -1.07 -7.64
C ILE A 32 -3.44 -2.53 -7.43
N GLU A 33 -3.15 -3.39 -8.40
CA GLU A 33 -3.42 -4.84 -8.31
C GLU A 33 -2.14 -5.65 -8.49
N ALA A 34 -1.84 -6.50 -7.51
CA ALA A 34 -0.74 -7.46 -7.54
C ALA A 34 -1.25 -8.88 -7.26
N GLY A 35 -0.82 -9.84 -8.08
CA GLY A 35 -1.09 -11.25 -7.86
C GLY A 35 -0.46 -11.80 -6.57
N ASP A 36 0.69 -11.26 -6.19
CA ASP A 36 1.39 -11.60 -4.94
C ASP A 36 1.28 -10.46 -3.92
N GLY A 37 2.41 -9.95 -3.42
CA GLY A 37 2.48 -8.85 -2.48
C GLY A 37 2.89 -7.52 -3.11
N ILE A 38 2.60 -6.44 -2.39
CA ILE A 38 3.01 -5.08 -2.73
C ILE A 38 3.98 -4.60 -1.65
N LYS A 39 5.15 -4.11 -2.07
CA LYS A 39 6.17 -3.59 -1.15
C LYS A 39 6.66 -2.21 -1.60
N ALA A 40 6.53 -1.22 -0.73
CA ALA A 40 7.09 0.11 -0.90
C ALA A 40 8.00 0.44 0.29
N GLY A 41 9.18 1.00 0.03
CA GLY A 41 10.03 1.51 1.10
C GLY A 41 9.39 2.66 1.87
N SER A 42 8.66 3.53 1.17
CA SER A 42 7.95 4.68 1.73
C SER A 42 6.44 4.38 1.83
N GLY A 43 5.59 5.23 1.26
CA GLY A 43 4.13 5.04 1.27
C GLY A 43 3.58 4.40 -0.01
N ILE A 44 2.33 3.96 0.07
CA ILE A 44 1.53 3.48 -1.07
C ILE A 44 0.29 4.35 -1.19
N GLU A 45 0.07 4.94 -2.37
CA GLU A 45 -1.09 5.78 -2.67
C GLU A 45 -1.82 5.26 -3.91
N ALA A 46 -3.13 5.06 -3.80
CA ALA A 46 -4.01 4.73 -4.92
C ALA A 46 -5.27 5.59 -4.86
N GLY A 47 -5.68 6.17 -5.98
CA GLY A 47 -6.91 6.97 -6.02
C GLY A 47 -8.19 6.16 -5.78
N ASP A 48 -8.17 4.85 -6.06
CA ASP A 48 -9.32 3.95 -5.87
C ASP A 48 -9.03 2.82 -4.88
N GLY A 49 -8.32 1.78 -5.31
CA GLY A 49 -8.23 0.54 -4.52
C GLY A 49 -6.91 -0.15 -4.64
N ILE A 50 -6.47 -0.77 -3.55
CA ILE A 50 -5.26 -1.59 -3.50
C ILE A 50 -5.66 -3.04 -3.24
N LYS A 51 -5.24 -3.93 -4.14
CA LYS A 51 -5.49 -5.37 -4.06
C LYS A 51 -4.19 -6.15 -4.17
N ALA A 52 -3.87 -6.92 -3.14
CA ALA A 52 -2.74 -7.84 -3.12
C ALA A 52 -3.22 -9.27 -2.87
N GLY A 53 -2.75 -10.22 -3.68
CA GLY A 53 -3.06 -11.64 -3.49
C GLY A 53 -2.38 -12.26 -2.27
N LEU A 54 -1.31 -11.66 -1.75
CA LEU A 54 -0.63 -12.05 -0.51
C LEU A 54 -0.74 -10.95 0.55
N GLY A 55 0.32 -10.18 0.78
CA GLY A 55 0.41 -9.12 1.80
C GLY A 55 0.79 -7.76 1.23
N ILE A 56 0.68 -6.73 2.06
CA ILE A 56 1.04 -5.35 1.70
C ILE A 56 2.02 -4.81 2.75
N GLU A 57 3.13 -4.25 2.29
CA GLU A 57 4.19 -3.68 3.12
C GLU A 57 4.50 -2.26 2.66
N ALA A 58 4.29 -1.29 3.54
CA ALA A 58 4.68 0.11 3.37
C ALA A 58 5.57 0.53 4.55
N GLY A 59 6.72 1.15 4.27
CA GLY A 59 7.56 1.69 5.34
C GLY A 59 6.97 2.93 6.02
N LEU A 60 6.06 3.64 5.34
CA LEU A 60 5.22 4.69 5.89
C LEU A 60 3.75 4.24 5.80
N GLY A 61 2.87 5.13 5.33
CA GLY A 61 1.42 4.91 5.33
C GLY A 61 0.90 4.33 4.03
N ILE A 62 -0.38 3.96 4.07
CA ILE A 62 -1.14 3.48 2.91
C ILE A 62 -2.37 4.37 2.77
N SER A 63 -2.62 4.89 1.57
CA SER A 63 -3.79 5.72 1.27
C SER A 63 -4.52 5.16 0.04
N ALA A 64 -5.78 4.77 0.22
CA ALA A 64 -6.66 4.31 -0.85
C ALA A 64 -8.13 4.43 -0.45
N LYS A 65 -9.08 4.39 -1.38
CA LYS A 65 -10.50 4.25 -0.96
C LYS A 65 -10.76 2.86 -0.41
N THR A 66 -10.23 1.83 -1.04
CA THR A 66 -10.42 0.43 -0.64
C THR A 66 -9.11 -0.33 -0.53
N LEU A 67 -9.02 -1.22 0.45
CA LEU A 67 -7.85 -2.04 0.70
C LEU A 67 -8.24 -3.52 0.84
N SER A 68 -7.58 -4.38 0.06
CA SER A 68 -7.82 -5.81 0.03
C SER A 68 -6.52 -6.59 -0.02
N SER A 69 -6.31 -7.45 0.96
CA SER A 69 -5.19 -8.38 1.04
C SER A 69 -5.70 -9.74 1.50
N LYS A 70 -5.11 -10.84 1.02
CA LYS A 70 -5.45 -12.17 1.57
C LYS A 70 -4.74 -12.46 2.89
N LEU A 71 -3.60 -11.81 3.15
CA LEU A 71 -2.77 -12.03 4.34
C LEU A 71 -2.71 -10.75 5.18
N ARG A 72 -1.50 -10.35 5.57
CA ARG A 72 -1.22 -9.27 6.51
C ARG A 72 -0.84 -7.98 5.78
N ILE A 73 -1.22 -6.87 6.38
CA ILE A 73 -0.89 -5.52 5.97
C ILE A 73 -0.01 -4.89 7.05
N PHE A 74 1.07 -4.25 6.61
CA PHE A 74 2.03 -3.54 7.45
C PHE A 74 2.23 -2.12 6.91
N ALA A 75 1.98 -1.13 7.76
CA ALA A 75 2.29 0.28 7.51
C ALA A 75 3.16 0.80 8.65
N GLY A 76 4.24 1.53 8.32
CA GLY A 76 5.16 2.09 9.31
C GLY A 76 6.43 1.29 9.58
N ILE A 77 6.81 0.36 8.69
CA ILE A 77 7.98 -0.51 8.87
C ILE A 77 9.27 0.03 8.23
N CYS A 78 9.47 1.35 8.15
CA CYS A 78 10.69 1.91 7.54
C CYS A 78 11.93 1.67 8.42
N LEU A 79 13.05 1.35 7.76
CA LEU A 79 14.29 0.94 8.43
C LEU A 79 15.24 2.12 8.72
N TRP A 80 15.07 3.24 8.03
CA TRP A 80 15.99 4.38 8.11
C TRP A 80 15.60 5.41 9.16
N ARG A 81 14.38 5.37 9.69
CA ARG A 81 13.94 6.17 10.83
C ARG A 81 12.70 5.58 11.49
N LEU A 82 12.34 6.09 12.66
CA LEU A 82 11.04 5.83 13.27
C LEU A 82 9.97 6.73 12.62
N PRO A 83 8.92 6.16 11.99
CA PRO A 83 7.81 6.96 11.50
C PRO A 83 6.99 7.56 12.66
N THR A 84 6.33 8.69 12.43
CA THR A 84 5.35 9.20 13.39
C THR A 84 4.05 8.39 13.29
N LYS A 85 3.20 8.44 14.32
CA LYS A 85 1.90 7.74 14.29
C LYS A 85 1.07 8.10 13.06
N GLU A 86 1.10 9.36 12.64
CA GLU A 86 0.39 9.86 11.46
C GLU A 86 0.88 9.23 10.15
N GLU A 87 2.18 8.92 10.08
CA GLU A 87 2.79 8.29 8.93
C GLU A 87 2.60 6.78 8.91
N MET A 88 2.21 6.17 10.03
CA MET A 88 1.88 4.75 10.12
C MET A 88 0.39 4.48 9.79
N GLN A 89 -0.35 5.50 9.34
CA GLN A 89 -1.77 5.39 9.08
C GLN A 89 -2.07 4.65 7.78
N ILE A 90 -3.10 3.81 7.84
CA ILE A 90 -3.72 3.14 6.72
C ILE A 90 -5.06 3.83 6.51
N LYS A 91 -5.09 4.79 5.58
CA LYS A 91 -6.27 5.56 5.22
C LYS A 91 -7.02 4.83 4.11
N ALA A 92 -7.83 3.83 4.46
CA ALA A 92 -8.62 3.07 3.49
C ALA A 92 -9.77 2.28 4.13
N GLU A 93 -10.82 1.99 3.36
CA GLU A 93 -11.84 0.99 3.72
C GLU A 93 -11.22 -0.41 3.60
N LEU A 94 -10.93 -1.06 4.72
CA LEU A 94 -10.41 -2.44 4.74
C LEU A 94 -11.54 -3.43 4.42
N ARG A 95 -11.56 -3.95 3.19
CA ARG A 95 -12.55 -4.96 2.78
C ARG A 95 -12.14 -6.37 3.12
N LYS A 96 -10.84 -6.67 3.06
CA LYS A 96 -10.29 -8.00 3.30
C LYS A 96 -8.83 -7.92 3.72
N GLY A 97 -8.43 -8.76 4.67
CA GLY A 97 -7.05 -8.86 5.16
C GLY A 97 -6.96 -8.54 6.65
N ILE A 98 -5.78 -8.70 7.21
CA ILE A 98 -5.50 -8.45 8.62
C ILE A 98 -4.43 -7.37 8.71
N ILE A 99 -4.71 -6.29 9.43
CA ILE A 99 -3.70 -5.28 9.72
C ILE A 99 -2.86 -5.80 10.88
N ALA A 100 -1.60 -6.13 10.58
CA ALA A 100 -0.66 -6.64 11.56
C ALA A 100 0.14 -5.51 12.22
N PHE A 101 0.35 -4.41 11.49
CA PHE A 101 1.04 -3.22 11.99
C PHE A 101 0.57 -1.97 11.25
N GLY A 102 0.39 -0.87 11.98
CA GLY A 102 -0.19 0.38 11.47
C GLY A 102 -1.57 0.68 12.05
N GLU A 103 -2.02 1.92 11.90
CA GLU A 103 -3.30 2.40 12.43
C GLU A 103 -4.31 2.56 11.29
N LEU A 104 -5.38 1.77 11.31
CA LEU A 104 -6.47 1.90 10.32
C LEU A 104 -7.29 3.15 10.62
N ILE A 105 -7.38 4.03 9.63
CA ILE A 105 -8.28 5.18 9.64
C ILE A 105 -9.19 5.03 8.44
N GLU A 106 -10.44 4.68 8.70
CA GLU A 106 -11.44 4.63 7.64
C GLU A 106 -11.74 6.06 7.17
N PRO A 107 -11.64 6.36 5.87
CA PRO A 107 -12.02 7.66 5.36
C PRO A 107 -13.50 7.89 5.69
N ARG A 108 -13.84 9.06 6.26
CA ARG A 108 -15.24 9.41 6.51
C ARG A 108 -16.01 9.31 5.20
N LYS A 109 -17.09 8.54 5.20
CA LYS A 109 -18.08 8.54 4.12
C LYS A 109 -18.76 9.90 4.15
N GLU A 110 -18.37 10.78 3.23
CA GLU A 110 -19.09 12.02 2.94
C GLU A 110 -20.20 11.73 1.93
#